data_AF-A0A2W4XN26-F1
#
_entry.id   AF-A0A2W4XN26-F1
#
_cell.length_a   1.000
_cell.length_b   1.000
_cell.length_c   1.000
_cell.angle_alpha   90.00
_cell.angle_beta   90.00
_cell.angle_gamma   90.00
#
_symmetry.space_group_name_H-M   'P 1'
#
loop_
_entity.id
_entity.type
_entity.pdbx_description
1 polymer ?
#
loop_
_entity_poly.entity_id
_entity_poly.type
_entity_poly.pdbx_seq_one_letter_code
_entity_poly.pdbx_strand_id
1 'polypeptide(L)'
;MAGSNPSAGGALLHCPHQGADKSDRAMADRMSTVLPLAAPNGDVPLDLQAALGAIYEEAAYDLSVDYSQPPPPPAFSEAEANWIQAQAQR
;
A
#
# COMPACT_ATOMS: atom_id res chain seq x y z
N MET A 1 16.25 -3.37 46.38
CA MET A 1 17.04 -3.01 45.19
C MET A 1 16.46 -3.78 44.03
N ALA A 2 15.69 -3.11 43.17
CA ALA A 2 15.04 -3.73 42.02
C ALA A 2 16.10 -4.10 40.98
N GLY A 3 16.17 -5.39 40.66
CA GLY A 3 17.11 -5.94 39.68
C GLY A 3 16.77 -5.50 38.27
N SER A 4 17.83 -5.09 37.56
CA SER A 4 17.85 -4.62 36.18
C SER A 4 17.17 -5.58 35.20
N ASN A 5 16.29 -5.07 34.35
CA ASN A 5 15.74 -5.79 33.22
C ASN A 5 16.73 -5.70 32.04
N PRO A 6 17.22 -6.82 31.47
CA PRO A 6 18.14 -6.75 30.34
C PRO A 6 17.41 -6.37 29.06
N SER A 7 18.04 -5.43 28.35
CA SER A 7 17.71 -4.93 27.03
C SER A 7 17.38 -6.07 26.06
N ALA A 8 16.11 -6.19 25.67
CA ALA A 8 15.74 -6.98 24.51
C ALA A 8 16.06 -6.16 23.27
N GLY A 9 17.17 -6.50 22.63
CA GLY A 9 17.58 -5.94 21.35
C GLY A 9 16.49 -6.15 20.31
N GLY A 10 15.80 -5.07 19.95
CA GLY A 10 14.93 -5.05 18.79
C GLY A 10 15.78 -5.25 17.54
N ALA A 11 15.79 -6.47 17.03
CA ALA A 11 16.26 -6.76 15.70
C ALA A 11 15.33 -6.03 14.73
N LEU A 12 15.72 -4.81 14.36
CA LEU A 12 15.14 -4.08 13.24
C LEU A 12 15.26 -5.02 12.04
N LEU A 13 14.11 -5.51 11.57
CA LEU A 13 13.97 -6.08 10.24
C LEU A 13 14.40 -4.98 9.28
N HIS A 14 15.68 -4.98 8.93
CA HIS A 14 16.26 -4.15 7.90
C HIS A 14 15.69 -4.68 6.58
N CYS A 15 14.52 -4.18 6.19
CA CYS A 15 14.04 -4.30 4.83
C CYS A 15 14.95 -3.43 3.94
N PRO A 16 15.77 -4.01 3.05
CA PRO A 16 16.49 -3.22 2.09
C PRO A 16 15.47 -2.70 1.07
N HIS A 17 14.86 -1.56 1.36
CA HIS A 17 14.17 -0.77 0.34
C HIS A 17 15.25 -0.07 -0.50
N GLN A 18 16.06 -0.86 -1.20
CA GLN A 18 16.99 -0.37 -2.18
C GLN A 18 16.17 0.25 -3.32
N GLY A 19 15.93 1.56 -3.23
CA GLY A 19 15.77 2.50 -4.33
C GLY A 19 14.92 2.10 -5.54
N ALA A 20 13.95 1.19 -5.40
CA ALA A 20 12.93 1.04 -6.41
C ALA A 20 12.05 2.28 -6.27
N ASP A 21 12.28 3.26 -7.14
CA ASP A 21 11.27 4.22 -7.52
C ASP A 21 9.98 3.42 -7.77
N LYS A 22 9.06 3.44 -6.79
CA LYS A 22 7.82 2.66 -6.84
C LYS A 22 6.95 3.09 -8.01
N SER A 23 7.27 4.24 -8.60
CA SER A 23 6.59 4.89 -9.72
C SER A 23 6.95 4.26 -11.07
N ASP A 24 8.05 3.50 -11.17
CA ASP A 24 8.57 3.04 -12.46
C ASP A 24 8.04 1.67 -12.91
N ARG A 25 7.06 1.12 -12.17
CA ARG A 25 6.18 0.12 -12.75
C ARG A 25 5.10 0.87 -13.51
N ALA A 26 5.36 1.11 -14.80
CA ALA A 26 4.39 1.64 -15.76
C ALA A 26 2.99 1.13 -15.40
N MET A 27 2.13 2.06 -14.96
CA MET A 27 0.76 1.78 -14.53
C MET A 27 0.12 0.88 -15.57
N ALA A 28 -0.12 -0.36 -15.14
CA ALA A 28 -0.34 -1.51 -16.00
C ALA A 28 -1.68 -1.37 -16.73
N ASP A 29 -1.60 -1.25 -18.06
CA ASP A 29 -2.73 -1.24 -19.01
C ASP A 29 -3.78 -0.13 -18.78
N ARG A 30 -4.26 0.52 -19.85
CA ARG A 30 -5.27 1.57 -19.67
C ARG A 30 -6.58 0.93 -19.19
N MET A 31 -7.03 1.31 -17.99
CA MET A 31 -8.28 0.84 -17.41
C MET A 31 -9.49 1.47 -18.13
N SER A 32 -9.87 0.90 -19.28
CA SER A 32 -11.10 1.27 -19.99
C SER A 32 -12.11 0.13 -19.93
N THR A 33 -13.37 0.47 -19.63
CA THR A 33 -14.48 -0.50 -19.58
C THR A 33 -15.74 0.10 -20.19
N VAL A 34 -16.72 -0.74 -20.52
CA VAL A 34 -18.06 -0.30 -20.96
C VAL A 34 -19.04 -0.37 -19.80
N LEU A 35 -19.80 0.69 -19.58
CA LEU A 35 -20.83 0.75 -18.56
C LEU A 35 -22.21 0.50 -19.19
N PRO A 36 -22.95 -0.54 -18.75
CA PRO A 36 -24.32 -0.73 -19.17
C PRO A 36 -25.23 0.25 -18.45
N LEU A 37 -25.96 1.06 -19.23
CA LEU A 37 -26.93 2.02 -18.71
C LEU A 37 -28.36 1.45 -18.76
N ALA A 38 -29.24 2.04 -17.96
CA ALA A 38 -30.66 1.69 -17.99
C ALA A 38 -31.30 2.14 -19.32
N ALA A 39 -32.20 1.31 -19.86
CA ALA A 39 -32.96 1.64 -21.05
C ALA A 39 -33.73 2.97 -20.87
N PRO A 40 -33.78 3.84 -21.90
CA PRO A 40 -33.40 3.58 -23.30
C PRO A 40 -31.91 3.81 -23.63
N ASN A 41 -31.06 4.08 -22.64
CA ASN A 41 -29.66 4.40 -22.89
C ASN A 41 -28.84 3.12 -23.14
N GLY A 42 -27.98 3.13 -24.16
CA GLY A 42 -27.07 2.03 -24.48
C GLY A 42 -25.78 2.07 -23.66
N ASP A 43 -24.89 1.12 -23.93
CA ASP A 43 -23.58 1.02 -23.29
C ASP A 43 -22.70 2.23 -23.62
N VAL A 44 -21.99 2.75 -22.61
CA VAL A 44 -21.10 3.90 -22.77
C VAL A 44 -19.67 3.52 -22.39
N PRO A 45 -18.66 3.84 -23.22
CA PRO A 45 -17.26 3.63 -22.85
C PRO A 45 -16.87 4.59 -21.72
N LEU A 46 -16.20 4.06 -20.70
CA LEU A 46 -15.65 4.81 -19.59
C LEU A 46 -14.13 4.57 -19.51
N ASP A 47 -13.36 5.67 -19.58
CA ASP A 47 -11.94 5.66 -19.25
C ASP A 47 -11.79 5.85 -17.73
N LEU A 48 -11.71 4.74 -17.00
CA LEU A 48 -11.57 4.75 -15.55
C LEU A 48 -10.22 5.32 -15.13
N GLN A 49 -9.17 5.08 -15.91
CA GLN A 49 -7.84 5.58 -15.59
C GLN A 49 -7.81 7.12 -15.60
N ALA A 50 -8.43 7.74 -16.60
CA ALA A 50 -8.54 9.19 -16.69
C ALA A 50 -9.40 9.78 -15.56
N ALA A 51 -10.54 9.16 -15.27
CA ALA A 51 -11.45 9.62 -14.21
C ALA A 51 -10.79 9.59 -12.83
N LEU A 52 -10.12 8.48 -12.49
CA LEU A 52 -9.40 8.35 -11.22
C LEU A 52 -8.22 9.32 -11.14
N GLY A 53 -7.46 9.49 -12.24
CA GLY A 53 -6.37 10.46 -12.30
C GLY A 53 -6.82 11.88 -11.98
N ALA A 54 -7.94 12.32 -12.56
CA ALA A 54 -8.50 13.64 -12.28
C ALA A 54 -8.91 13.82 -10.80
N ILE A 55 -9.53 12.80 -10.20
CA ILE A 55 -9.94 12.84 -8.79
C ILE A 55 -8.72 12.86 -7.85
N TYR A 56 -7.70 12.06 -8.13
CA TYR A 56 -6.48 12.01 -7.32
C TYR A 56 -5.70 13.32 -7.39
N GLU A 57 -5.64 13.95 -8.58
CA GLU A 57 -5.03 15.27 -8.77
C GLU A 57 -5.79 16.34 -7.98
N GLU A 58 -7.13 16.37 -8.06
CA GLU A 58 -7.94 17.34 -7.32
C GLU A 58 -7.82 17.17 -5.80
N ALA A 59 -7.85 15.92 -5.31
CA ALA A 59 -7.79 15.62 -3.89
C ALA A 59 -6.39 15.82 -3.28
N ALA A 60 -5.33 15.86 -4.10
CA ALA A 60 -3.94 16.02 -3.69
C ALA A 60 -3.55 15.09 -2.52
N TYR A 61 -3.93 13.80 -2.62
CA TYR A 61 -3.65 12.82 -1.56
C TYR A 61 -2.15 12.62 -1.31
N ASP A 62 -1.33 12.88 -2.32
CA ASP A 62 0.12 12.89 -2.24
C ASP A 62 0.66 13.90 -1.21
N LEU A 63 -0.09 14.97 -0.92
CA LEU A 63 0.26 15.98 0.08
C LEU A 63 -0.23 15.62 1.50
N SER A 64 -1.12 14.62 1.62
CA SER A 64 -1.80 14.31 2.88
C SER A 64 -1.07 13.28 3.76
N VAL A 65 -0.24 12.43 3.15
CA VAL A 65 0.44 11.33 3.83
C VAL A 65 1.84 11.18 3.25
N ASP A 66 2.87 11.25 4.11
CA ASP A 66 4.25 11.00 3.72
C ASP A 66 4.51 9.48 3.58
N TYR A 67 4.29 8.96 2.37
CA TYR A 67 4.57 7.56 2.01
C TYR A 67 6.07 7.27 1.78
N SER A 68 6.95 8.26 1.91
CA SER A 68 8.40 8.02 1.90
C SER A 68 8.90 7.40 3.21
N GLN A 69 8.14 7.60 4.30
CA GLN A 69 8.46 6.99 5.59
C GLN A 69 8.05 5.51 5.62
N PRO A 70 8.81 4.66 6.33
CA PRO A 70 8.35 3.31 6.61
C PRO A 70 7.02 3.38 7.38
N PRO A 71 6.04 2.53 7.06
CA PRO A 71 4.80 2.48 7.82
C PRO A 71 5.14 2.12 9.28
N PRO A 72 4.42 2.68 10.27
CA PRO A 72 4.61 2.28 11.65
C PRO A 72 4.42 0.76 11.78
N PRO A 73 5.28 0.06 12.54
CA PRO A 73 5.16 -1.38 12.68
C PRO A 73 3.79 -1.70 13.29
N PRO A 74 3.04 -2.65 12.71
CA PRO A 74 1.78 -3.09 13.28
C PRO A 74 2.00 -3.69 14.68
N ALA A 75 1.04 -3.46 15.57
CA ALA A 75 1.07 -4.02 16.91
C ALA A 75 0.70 -5.51 16.85
N PHE A 76 1.71 -6.38 16.80
CA PHE A 76 1.53 -7.82 16.81
C PHE A 76 1.84 -8.40 18.18
N SER A 77 1.02 -9.37 18.60
CA SER A 77 1.39 -10.32 19.64
C SER A 77 2.53 -11.23 19.16
N GLU A 78 3.19 -11.90 20.09
CA GLU A 78 4.28 -12.83 19.79
C GLU A 78 3.80 -14.00 18.92
N ALA A 79 2.57 -14.49 19.14
CA ALA A 79 1.96 -15.55 18.33
C ALA A 79 1.74 -15.11 16.88
N GLU A 80 1.26 -13.88 16.67
CA GLU A 80 1.07 -13.31 15.33
C GLU A 80 2.40 -13.09 14.62
N ALA A 81 3.40 -12.55 15.32
CA ALA A 81 4.74 -12.36 14.77
C ALA A 81 5.36 -13.70 14.32
N ASN A 82 5.24 -14.74 15.14
CA ASN A 82 5.74 -16.08 14.81
C ASN A 82 4.99 -16.70 13.62
N TRP A 83 3.67 -16.51 13.55
CA TRP A 83 2.88 -16.98 12.41
C TRP A 83 3.28 -16.27 11.11
N ILE A 84 3.46 -14.95 11.13
CA ILE A 84 3.88 -14.17 9.95
C ILE A 84 5.24 -14.63 9.46
N GLN A 85 6.21 -14.80 10.36
CA GLN A 85 7.55 -15.29 10.00
C GLN A 85 7.48 -16.69 9.35
N ALA A 86 6.62 -17.57 9.87
CA ALA A 86 6.43 -18.90 9.28
C ALA A 86 5.74 -18.87 7.91
N GLN A 87 4.90 -17.86 7.61
CA GLN A 87 4.30 -17.69 6.27
C GLN A 87 5.25 -17.02 5.27
N ALA A 88 6.06 -16.04 5.71
CA ALA A 88 6.98 -15.31 4.83
C ALA A 88 8.14 -16.16 4.28
N GLN A 89 8.40 -17.32 4.89
CA GLN A 89 9.42 -18.29 4.46
C GLN A 89 8.88 -19.38 3.51
N ARG A 90 7.62 -19.29 3.12
CA ARG A 90 6.97 -20.21 2.16
C ARG A 90 6.96 -19.61 0.77
#